data_AF-M0CFU7-F1
#
_entry.id   AF-M0CFU7-F1
#
_cell.length_a   1.000
_cell.length_b   1.000
_cell.length_c   1.000
_cell.angle_alpha   90.00
_cell.angle_beta   90.00
_cell.angle_gamma   90.00
#
_symmetry.space_group_name_H-M   'P 1'
#
loop_
_entity.id
_entity.type
_entity.pdbx_description
1 polymer ?
#
loop_
_entity_poly.entity_id
_entity_poly.type
_entity_poly.pdbx_seq_one_letter_code
_entity_poly.pdbx_strand_id
1 'polypeptide(L)'
;MRWFGGDSSRGRPTGSSDRPRKDRSGATTVSRAEVGTLIRALAERPNMVDELAARTTHLVFAALWAGSVCFVAAVVLPLARDGAFNTTRPLEVISSRLTTVSRVSSLVLFLSGSHLAGTTYNVESLFGSVNGWLVLAMVALWLVLTALVEIAAKRFEAGLTGKKIREPAREALPMFWAAAVAAVGLLVVAGLLSANVARLL
;
A
#
# COMPACT_ATOMS: atom_id res chain seq x y z
N MET A 1 48.65 -10.33 29.65
CA MET A 1 49.87 -9.63 29.24
C MET A 1 49.42 -8.32 28.59
N ARG A 2 49.28 -7.16 29.23
CA ARG A 2 50.16 -6.35 30.11
C ARG A 2 51.52 -6.08 29.47
N TRP A 3 51.65 -4.91 28.85
CA TRP A 3 52.94 -4.26 28.62
C TRP A 3 52.85 -2.80 29.04
N PHE A 4 53.70 -2.49 30.00
CA PHE A 4 53.94 -1.20 30.63
C PHE A 4 54.91 -0.37 29.79
N GLY A 5 54.79 0.95 29.91
CA GLY A 5 55.86 1.89 29.63
C GLY A 5 55.59 3.16 30.43
N GLY A 6 56.15 3.24 31.63
CA GLY A 6 56.11 4.44 32.46
C GLY A 6 57.34 5.31 32.19
N ASP A 7 57.19 6.61 32.38
CA ASP A 7 58.23 7.42 32.97
C ASP A 7 57.63 8.51 33.87
N SER A 8 58.43 8.89 34.85
CA SER A 8 58.15 9.54 36.10
C SER A 8 58.69 10.96 36.00
N SER A 9 57.87 11.98 36.24
CA SER A 9 58.38 13.33 36.47
C SER A 9 57.53 14.04 37.49
N ARG A 10 58.15 14.24 38.66
CA ARG A 10 57.61 14.95 39.82
C ARG A 10 57.61 16.46 39.53
N GLY A 11 56.46 17.08 39.68
CA GLY A 11 56.33 18.52 39.91
C GLY A 11 55.20 18.75 40.90
N ARG A 12 55.52 19.15 42.14
CA ARG A 12 54.57 19.81 43.03
C ARG A 12 54.61 21.31 42.70
N PRO A 13 53.44 21.93 42.60
CA PRO A 13 53.24 23.14 43.37
C PRO A 13 51.95 23.06 44.20
N THR A 14 52.08 23.62 45.39
CA THR A 14 51.04 24.00 46.33
C THR A 14 49.99 24.92 45.69
N GLY A 15 48.70 24.68 45.93
CA GLY A 15 47.69 25.70 45.66
C GLY A 15 46.27 25.19 45.53
N SER A 16 45.42 25.73 46.40
CA SER A 16 43.96 25.84 46.29
C SER A 16 43.11 24.57 46.36
N SER A 17 42.43 24.45 47.49
CA SER A 17 41.20 23.69 47.65
C SER A 17 40.09 24.28 46.77
N ASP A 18 39.83 23.66 45.62
CA ASP A 18 38.57 23.86 44.91
C ASP A 18 37.98 22.50 44.57
N ARG A 19 37.06 22.04 45.42
CA ARG A 19 36.17 20.94 45.06
C ARG A 19 35.15 21.50 44.07
N PRO A 20 34.98 20.92 42.87
CA PRO A 20 33.86 21.31 42.02
C PRO A 20 32.58 20.89 42.75
N ARG A 21 31.82 21.90 43.17
CA ARG A 21 30.44 21.78 43.60
C ARG A 21 29.69 21.05 42.49
N LYS A 22 29.34 19.79 42.73
CA LYS A 22 28.41 19.03 41.87
C LYS A 22 27.05 19.71 41.99
N ASP A 23 26.81 20.69 41.14
CA ASP A 23 25.51 21.30 40.96
C ASP A 23 24.56 20.26 40.36
N ARG A 24 23.85 19.58 41.24
CA ARG A 24 22.57 18.97 40.87
C ARG A 24 21.60 20.12 40.54
N SER A 25 21.73 20.73 39.36
CA SER A 25 20.74 21.64 38.79
C SER A 25 20.87 21.73 37.28
N GLY A 26 21.10 20.59 36.63
CA GLY A 26 20.61 20.36 35.26
C GLY A 26 19.11 20.05 35.29
N ALA A 27 18.30 20.90 35.89
CA ALA A 27 16.87 20.88 35.60
C ALA A 27 16.75 21.51 34.22
N THR A 28 16.77 20.67 33.17
CA THR A 28 16.53 21.09 31.79
C THR A 28 15.18 21.80 31.79
N THR A 29 15.21 23.12 31.80
CA THR A 29 14.01 23.94 31.67
C THR A 29 13.60 23.79 30.22
N VAL A 30 12.73 22.81 29.96
CA VAL A 30 12.15 22.61 28.63
C VAL A 30 11.52 23.93 28.23
N SER A 31 12.06 24.55 27.19
CA SER A 31 11.64 25.88 26.75
C SER A 31 10.15 25.81 26.39
N ARG A 32 9.39 26.88 26.66
CA ARG A 32 7.97 26.98 26.26
C ARG A 32 7.79 26.68 24.75
N ALA A 33 8.80 26.99 23.95
CA ALA A 33 8.85 26.65 22.52
C ALA A 33 8.97 25.13 22.28
N GLU A 34 9.82 24.43 23.02
CA GLU A 34 9.95 22.97 22.95
C GLU A 34 8.68 22.25 23.44
N VAL A 35 8.07 22.74 24.52
CA VAL A 35 6.77 22.23 24.99
C VAL A 35 5.70 22.45 23.91
N GLY A 36 5.70 23.61 23.23
CA GLY A 36 4.80 23.87 22.11
C GLY A 36 5.03 22.92 20.92
N THR A 37 6.28 22.65 20.58
CA THR A 37 6.65 21.69 19.52
C THR A 37 6.25 20.27 19.91
N LEU A 38 6.44 19.86 21.16
CA LEU A 38 6.04 18.54 21.66
C LEU A 38 4.52 18.38 21.70
N ILE A 39 3.78 19.41 22.12
CA ILE A 39 2.31 19.39 22.11
C ILE A 39 1.80 19.31 20.68
N ARG A 40 2.37 20.07 19.74
CA ARG A 40 2.03 20.00 18.31
C ARG A 40 2.37 18.62 17.73
N ALA A 41 3.54 18.07 18.03
CA ALA A 41 3.94 16.73 17.61
C ALA A 41 3.03 15.64 18.20
N LEU A 42 2.57 15.79 19.46
CA LEU A 42 1.60 14.91 20.09
C LEU A 42 0.20 15.01 19.45
N ALA A 43 -0.21 16.22 19.05
CA ALA A 43 -1.47 16.46 18.35
C ALA A 43 -1.46 16.02 16.88
N GLU A 44 -0.29 15.98 16.23
CA GLU A 44 -0.10 15.49 14.85
C GLU A 44 0.03 13.95 14.78
N ARG A 45 0.36 13.29 15.90
CA ARG A 45 0.45 11.81 15.99
C ARG A 45 -0.82 11.05 15.57
N PRO A 46 -2.05 11.41 15.98
CA PRO A 46 -3.25 10.69 15.54
C PRO A 46 -3.39 10.69 14.02
N ASN A 47 -3.11 11.82 13.36
CA ASN A 47 -3.20 11.95 11.90
C ASN A 47 -2.21 11.01 11.17
N MET A 48 -1.00 10.83 11.72
CA MET A 48 0.00 9.91 11.15
C MET A 48 -0.42 8.45 11.23
N VAL A 49 -1.06 8.04 12.35
CA VAL A 49 -1.55 6.66 12.52
C VAL A 49 -2.73 6.40 11.59
N ASP A 50 -3.63 7.37 11.43
CA ASP A 50 -4.79 7.27 10.55
C ASP A 50 -4.37 7.16 9.08
N GLU A 51 -3.44 8.02 8.62
CA GLU A 51 -2.89 7.96 7.27
C GLU A 51 -2.17 6.63 7.00
N LEU A 52 -1.36 6.17 7.95
CA LEU A 52 -0.66 4.89 7.84
C LEU A 52 -1.64 3.72 7.78
N ALA A 53 -2.68 3.73 8.62
CA ALA A 53 -3.71 2.70 8.63
C ALA A 53 -4.50 2.69 7.33
N ALA A 54 -4.90 3.85 6.82
CA ALA A 54 -5.59 3.98 5.54
C ALA A 54 -4.71 3.52 4.37
N ARG A 55 -3.45 3.93 4.32
CA ARG A 55 -2.50 3.53 3.26
C ARG A 55 -2.19 2.03 3.32
N THR A 56 -1.96 1.48 4.50
CA THR A 56 -1.69 0.04 4.68
C THR A 56 -2.90 -0.78 4.25
N THR A 57 -4.10 -0.40 4.71
CA THR A 57 -5.35 -1.02 4.28
C THR A 57 -5.51 -0.96 2.76
N HIS A 58 -5.30 0.22 2.17
CA HIS A 58 -5.42 0.40 0.73
C HIS A 58 -4.46 -0.52 -0.04
N LEU A 59 -3.18 -0.55 0.34
CA LEU A 59 -2.17 -1.36 -0.36
C LEU A 59 -2.41 -2.87 -0.18
N VAL A 60 -2.80 -3.32 1.01
CA VAL A 60 -3.09 -4.75 1.26
C VAL A 60 -4.26 -5.22 0.40
N PHE A 61 -5.36 -4.45 0.37
CA PHE A 61 -6.52 -4.80 -0.46
C PHE A 61 -6.21 -4.67 -1.96
N ALA A 62 -5.37 -3.70 -2.35
CA ALA A 62 -4.95 -3.55 -3.74
C ALA A 62 -4.15 -4.77 -4.21
N ALA A 63 -3.16 -5.19 -3.41
CA ALA A 63 -2.34 -6.36 -3.69
C ALA A 63 -3.16 -7.65 -3.71
N LEU A 64 -4.04 -7.84 -2.72
CA LEU A 64 -4.90 -9.02 -2.64
C LEU A 64 -5.85 -9.12 -3.83
N TRP A 65 -6.50 -8.01 -4.20
CA TRP A 65 -7.43 -7.99 -5.31
C TRP A 65 -6.72 -8.19 -6.66
N ALA A 66 -5.63 -7.44 -6.90
CA ALA A 66 -4.83 -7.57 -8.11
C ALA A 66 -4.27 -9.00 -8.25
N GLY A 67 -3.70 -9.55 -7.17
CA GLY A 67 -3.17 -10.91 -7.13
C GLY A 67 -4.24 -11.96 -7.45
N SER A 68 -5.45 -11.80 -6.92
CA SER A 68 -6.57 -12.71 -7.19
C SER A 68 -6.98 -12.70 -8.66
N VAL A 69 -7.08 -11.51 -9.27
CA VAL A 69 -7.42 -11.37 -10.71
C VAL A 69 -6.32 -11.97 -11.59
N CYS A 70 -5.06 -11.67 -11.29
CA CYS A 70 -3.92 -12.24 -12.01
C CYS A 70 -3.86 -13.76 -11.89
N PHE A 71 -4.08 -14.31 -10.70
CA PHE A 71 -4.12 -15.76 -10.48
C PHE A 71 -5.23 -16.44 -11.29
N VAL A 72 -6.42 -15.86 -11.31
CA VAL A 72 -7.53 -16.39 -12.11
C VAL A 72 -7.22 -16.35 -13.61
N ALA A 73 -6.68 -15.23 -14.11
CA ALA A 73 -6.33 -15.05 -15.52
C ALA A 73 -5.18 -15.98 -15.98
N ALA A 74 -4.14 -16.13 -15.15
CA ALA A 74 -2.91 -16.82 -15.52
C ALA A 74 -2.90 -18.32 -15.17
N VAL A 75 -3.69 -18.75 -14.18
CA VAL A 75 -3.66 -20.14 -13.69
C VAL A 75 -5.02 -20.81 -13.86
N VAL A 76 -6.08 -20.25 -13.28
CA VAL A 76 -7.39 -20.95 -13.22
C VAL A 76 -8.00 -21.12 -14.60
N LEU A 77 -8.08 -20.02 -15.38
CA LEU A 77 -8.71 -20.04 -16.68
C LEU A 77 -7.96 -20.86 -17.74
N PRO A 78 -6.62 -20.80 -17.82
CA PRO A 78 -5.86 -21.71 -18.68
C PRO A 78 -6.09 -23.18 -18.35
N LEU A 79 -6.06 -23.56 -17.07
CA LEU A 79 -6.37 -24.93 -16.65
C LEU A 79 -7.81 -25.35 -17.02
N ALA A 80 -8.78 -24.43 -16.93
CA ALA A 80 -10.15 -24.68 -17.38
C ALA A 80 -10.26 -24.85 -18.90
N ARG A 81 -9.56 -24.02 -19.66
CA ARG A 81 -9.48 -24.12 -21.12
C ARG A 81 -8.88 -25.45 -21.56
N ASP A 82 -7.83 -25.91 -20.88
CA ASP A 82 -7.11 -27.15 -21.22
C ASP A 82 -7.85 -28.41 -20.74
N GLY A 83 -8.92 -28.23 -19.95
CA GLY A 83 -9.79 -29.31 -19.50
C GLY A 83 -9.27 -30.06 -18.28
N ALA A 84 -8.50 -29.41 -17.41
CA ALA A 84 -8.08 -29.98 -16.14
C ALA A 84 -9.24 -30.19 -15.14
N PHE A 85 -10.41 -29.59 -15.41
CA PHE A 85 -11.60 -29.71 -14.58
C PHE A 85 -12.63 -30.64 -15.23
N ASN A 86 -13.11 -31.61 -14.45
CA ASN A 86 -14.11 -32.60 -14.88
C ASN A 86 -15.56 -32.15 -14.63
N THR A 87 -15.77 -31.07 -13.88
CA THR A 87 -17.08 -30.55 -13.47
C THR A 87 -17.05 -29.02 -13.42
N THR A 88 -18.19 -28.35 -13.66
CA THR A 88 -18.32 -26.87 -13.62
C THR A 88 -18.32 -26.30 -12.20
N ARG A 89 -18.79 -27.07 -11.21
CA ARG A 89 -19.00 -26.62 -9.82
C ARG A 89 -17.78 -25.91 -9.18
N PRO A 90 -16.53 -26.39 -9.30
CA PRO A 90 -15.37 -25.67 -8.76
C PRO A 90 -15.21 -24.29 -9.40
N LEU A 91 -15.46 -24.15 -10.71
CA LEU A 91 -15.33 -22.90 -11.44
C LEU A 91 -16.43 -21.90 -11.10
N GLU A 92 -17.67 -22.38 -10.89
CA GLU A 92 -18.79 -21.56 -10.40
C GLU A 92 -18.47 -20.98 -9.01
N VAL A 93 -17.95 -21.81 -8.11
CA VAL A 93 -17.54 -21.37 -6.76
C VAL A 93 -16.40 -20.35 -6.84
N ILE A 94 -15.37 -20.61 -7.65
CA ILE A 94 -14.25 -19.67 -7.82
C ILE A 94 -14.75 -18.33 -8.39
N SER A 95 -15.58 -18.34 -9.42
CA SER A 95 -16.14 -17.13 -10.03
C SER A 95 -16.98 -16.32 -9.05
N SER A 96 -17.87 -16.99 -8.31
CA SER A 96 -18.71 -16.35 -7.29
C SER A 96 -17.87 -15.73 -6.17
N ARG A 97 -16.83 -16.45 -5.70
CA ARG A 97 -15.89 -15.94 -4.69
C ARG A 97 -15.07 -14.77 -5.20
N LEU A 98 -14.54 -14.86 -6.43
CA LEU A 98 -13.80 -13.78 -7.06
C LEU A 98 -14.65 -12.52 -7.19
N THR A 99 -15.91 -12.66 -7.60
CA THR A 99 -16.86 -11.54 -7.72
C THR A 99 -17.10 -10.90 -6.35
N THR A 100 -17.33 -11.71 -5.32
CA THR A 100 -17.52 -11.22 -3.94
C THR A 100 -16.27 -10.48 -3.44
N VAL A 101 -15.09 -11.09 -3.57
CA VAL A 101 -13.81 -10.48 -3.17
C VAL A 101 -13.56 -9.19 -3.94
N SER A 102 -13.88 -9.17 -5.23
CA SER A 102 -13.67 -7.99 -6.09
C SER A 102 -14.57 -6.84 -5.68
N ARG A 103 -15.85 -7.09 -5.39
CA ARG A 103 -16.79 -6.05 -4.94
C ARG A 103 -16.41 -5.48 -3.58
N VAL A 104 -16.07 -6.35 -2.62
CA VAL A 104 -15.63 -5.93 -1.27
C VAL A 104 -14.33 -5.14 -1.37
N SER A 105 -13.34 -5.65 -2.10
CA SER A 105 -12.05 -4.98 -2.26
C SER A 105 -12.21 -3.65 -2.98
N SER A 106 -13.00 -3.60 -4.05
CA SER A 106 -13.30 -2.36 -4.77
C SER A 106 -13.90 -1.29 -3.85
N LEU A 107 -14.83 -1.67 -2.97
CA LEU A 107 -15.42 -0.74 -2.01
C LEU A 107 -14.40 -0.26 -0.96
N VAL A 108 -13.63 -1.18 -0.38
CA VAL A 108 -12.60 -0.85 0.61
C VAL A 108 -11.53 0.08 0.00
N LEU A 109 -11.12 -0.19 -1.24
CA LEU A 109 -10.16 0.64 -1.97
C LEU A 109 -10.72 2.01 -2.29
N PHE A 110 -11.99 2.10 -2.69
CA PHE A 110 -12.63 3.39 -2.92
C PHE A 110 -12.67 4.22 -1.65
N LEU A 111 -13.08 3.65 -0.51
CA LEU A 111 -13.18 4.36 0.76
C LEU A 111 -11.80 4.80 1.28
N SER A 112 -10.84 3.87 1.34
CA SER A 112 -9.49 4.17 1.81
C SER A 112 -8.75 5.13 0.87
N GLY A 113 -8.91 4.97 -0.45
CA GLY A 113 -8.31 5.85 -1.45
C GLY A 113 -8.91 7.25 -1.43
N SER A 114 -10.23 7.36 -1.28
CA SER A 114 -10.91 8.66 -1.16
C SER A 114 -10.51 9.39 0.11
N HIS A 115 -10.36 8.66 1.23
CA HIS A 115 -9.87 9.24 2.48
C HIS A 115 -8.46 9.81 2.30
N LEU A 116 -7.53 9.03 1.75
CA LEU A 116 -6.15 9.49 1.48
C LEU A 116 -6.10 10.66 0.50
N ALA A 117 -6.91 10.62 -0.56
CA ALA A 117 -6.96 11.70 -1.54
C ALA A 117 -7.52 13.00 -0.93
N GLY A 118 -8.58 12.90 -0.13
CA GLY A 118 -9.23 14.05 0.51
C GLY A 118 -8.41 14.72 1.61
N THR A 119 -7.48 13.99 2.25
CA THR A 119 -6.55 14.58 3.23
C THR A 119 -5.28 15.12 2.59
N THR A 120 -4.87 14.59 1.44
CA THR A 120 -3.58 14.93 0.81
C THR A 120 -3.71 16.00 -0.28
N TYR A 121 -4.80 16.03 -1.04
CA TYR A 121 -4.95 16.88 -2.22
C TYR A 121 -6.11 17.85 -2.09
N ASN A 122 -5.91 19.05 -2.65
CA ASN A 122 -6.98 19.98 -2.97
C ASN A 122 -7.23 19.96 -4.49
N VAL A 123 -8.25 20.68 -4.97
CA VAL A 123 -8.61 20.68 -6.40
C VAL A 123 -7.43 21.10 -7.27
N GLU A 124 -6.71 22.14 -6.86
CA GLU A 124 -5.58 22.68 -7.63
C GLU A 124 -4.40 21.71 -7.70
N SER A 125 -4.03 21.09 -6.58
CA SER A 125 -2.94 20.12 -6.54
C SER A 125 -3.31 18.79 -7.21
N LEU A 126 -4.59 18.40 -7.22
CA LEU A 126 -5.06 17.18 -7.88
C LEU A 126 -4.96 17.26 -9.41
N PHE A 127 -5.28 18.41 -10.00
CA PHE A 127 -5.21 18.62 -11.46
C PHE A 127 -3.91 19.29 -11.92
N GLY A 128 -3.16 19.92 -11.01
CA GLY A 128 -1.94 20.66 -11.30
C GLY A 128 -0.63 19.94 -11.00
N SER A 129 -0.64 18.76 -10.36
CA SER A 129 0.58 18.04 -9.98
C SER A 129 0.71 16.67 -10.62
N VAL A 130 1.96 16.22 -10.81
CA VAL A 130 2.28 14.88 -11.35
C VAL A 130 1.64 13.79 -10.50
N ASN A 131 1.73 13.87 -9.18
CA ASN A 131 1.11 12.89 -8.29
C ASN A 131 -0.43 12.96 -8.35
N GLY A 132 -1.02 14.14 -8.52
CA GLY A 132 -2.46 14.30 -8.72
C GLY A 132 -2.96 13.56 -9.96
N TRP A 133 -2.25 13.69 -11.09
CA TRP A 133 -2.53 12.92 -12.30
C TRP A 133 -2.39 11.41 -12.10
N LEU A 134 -1.43 10.95 -11.30
CA LEU A 134 -1.32 9.53 -10.93
C LEU A 134 -2.52 9.06 -10.11
N VAL A 135 -3.05 9.87 -9.19
CA VAL A 135 -4.29 9.54 -8.46
C VAL A 135 -5.47 9.43 -9.43
N LEU A 136 -5.62 10.38 -10.36
CA LEU A 136 -6.69 10.33 -11.36
C LEU A 136 -6.57 9.09 -12.27
N ALA A 137 -5.35 8.76 -12.71
CA ALA A 137 -5.07 7.55 -13.47
C ALA A 137 -5.40 6.28 -12.66
N MET A 138 -5.09 6.27 -11.36
CA MET A 138 -5.43 5.17 -10.46
C MET A 138 -6.94 4.98 -10.35
N VAL A 139 -7.72 6.07 -10.20
CA VAL A 139 -9.20 6.00 -10.16
C VAL A 139 -9.77 5.50 -11.48
N ALA A 140 -9.26 5.98 -12.62
CA ALA A 140 -9.69 5.51 -13.94
C ALA A 140 -9.40 4.00 -14.13
N LEU A 141 -8.18 3.55 -13.81
CA LEU A 141 -7.81 2.15 -13.87
C LEU A 141 -8.63 1.29 -12.91
N TRP A 142 -8.96 1.80 -11.72
CA TRP A 142 -9.82 1.14 -10.76
C TRP A 142 -11.23 0.90 -11.32
N LEU A 143 -11.85 1.92 -11.94
CA LEU A 143 -13.15 1.79 -12.61
C LEU A 143 -13.09 0.77 -13.75
N VAL A 144 -12.06 0.83 -14.58
CA VAL A 144 -11.83 -0.11 -15.68
C VAL A 144 -11.70 -1.53 -15.15
N LEU A 145 -10.86 -1.76 -14.14
CA LEU A 145 -10.68 -3.08 -13.54
C LEU A 145 -12.00 -3.62 -12.98
N THR A 146 -12.74 -2.82 -12.22
CA THR A 146 -14.06 -3.20 -11.66
C THR A 146 -15.03 -3.62 -12.76
N ALA A 147 -15.12 -2.82 -13.84
CA ALA A 147 -15.99 -3.13 -14.97
C ALA A 147 -15.55 -4.42 -15.68
N LEU A 148 -14.25 -4.57 -15.96
CA LEU A 148 -13.70 -5.75 -16.62
C LEU A 148 -13.97 -7.02 -15.83
N VAL A 149 -13.73 -7.02 -14.52
CA VAL A 149 -13.95 -8.20 -13.66
C VAL A 149 -15.43 -8.58 -13.60
N GLU A 150 -16.32 -7.62 -13.43
CA GLU A 150 -17.77 -7.87 -13.37
C GLU A 150 -18.31 -8.41 -14.70
N ILE A 151 -17.84 -7.87 -15.83
CA ILE A 151 -18.23 -8.36 -17.17
C ILE A 151 -17.64 -9.75 -17.43
N ALA A 152 -16.36 -9.96 -17.12
CA ALA A 152 -15.68 -11.23 -17.33
C ALA A 152 -16.31 -12.36 -16.50
N ALA A 153 -16.62 -12.10 -15.22
CA ALA A 153 -17.26 -13.07 -14.34
C ALA A 153 -18.67 -13.45 -14.84
N LYS A 154 -19.50 -12.46 -15.21
CA LYS A 154 -20.84 -12.72 -15.77
C LYS A 154 -20.79 -13.54 -17.05
N ARG A 155 -19.87 -13.19 -17.96
CA ARG A 155 -19.69 -13.91 -19.23
C ARG A 155 -19.25 -15.35 -18.97
N PHE A 156 -18.32 -15.55 -18.02
CA PHE A 156 -17.83 -16.86 -17.66
C PHE A 156 -18.95 -17.73 -17.04
N GLU A 157 -19.68 -17.22 -16.06
CA GLU A 157 -20.79 -17.92 -15.41
C GLU A 157 -21.91 -18.30 -16.39
N ALA A 158 -22.28 -17.38 -17.28
CA ALA A 158 -23.29 -17.66 -18.30
C ALA A 158 -22.89 -18.82 -19.23
N GLY A 159 -21.60 -18.94 -19.55
CA GLY A 159 -21.10 -20.04 -20.35
C GLY A 159 -21.09 -21.40 -19.63
N LEU A 160 -20.93 -21.41 -18.30
CA LEU A 160 -20.92 -22.65 -17.50
C LEU A 160 -22.30 -23.32 -17.40
N THR A 161 -23.40 -22.55 -17.52
CA THR A 161 -24.77 -23.08 -17.47
C THR A 161 -25.05 -24.14 -18.55
N GLY A 162 -24.32 -24.11 -19.67
CA GLY A 162 -24.39 -25.11 -20.73
C GLY A 162 -23.65 -26.44 -20.46
N LYS A 163 -23.12 -26.66 -19.24
CA LYS A 163 -22.23 -27.78 -18.89
C LYS A 163 -20.94 -27.86 -19.72
N LYS A 164 -20.56 -26.76 -20.39
CA LYS A 164 -19.31 -26.62 -21.15
C LYS A 164 -18.29 -25.90 -20.28
N ILE A 165 -17.06 -26.41 -20.23
CA ILE A 165 -15.98 -25.82 -19.43
C ILE A 165 -14.95 -25.11 -20.31
N ARG A 166 -14.56 -25.73 -21.43
CA ARG A 166 -13.48 -25.24 -22.30
C ARG A 166 -13.86 -24.00 -23.10
N GLU A 167 -15.06 -23.98 -23.66
CA GLU A 167 -15.53 -22.86 -24.49
C GLU A 167 -15.69 -21.56 -23.68
N PRO A 168 -16.37 -21.56 -22.52
CA PRO A 168 -16.48 -20.34 -21.70
C PRO A 168 -15.14 -19.83 -21.19
N ALA A 169 -14.21 -20.73 -20.84
CA ALA A 169 -12.88 -20.36 -20.42
C ALA A 169 -12.09 -19.69 -21.56
N ARG A 170 -12.20 -20.20 -22.79
CA ARG A 170 -11.57 -19.61 -23.98
C ARG A 170 -12.11 -18.22 -24.30
N GLU A 171 -13.43 -18.04 -24.20
CA GLU A 171 -14.07 -16.76 -24.48
C GLU A 171 -13.83 -15.69 -23.41
N ALA A 172 -13.77 -16.08 -22.13
CA ALA A 172 -13.56 -15.16 -21.02
C ALA A 172 -12.08 -14.78 -20.84
N LEU A 173 -11.15 -15.63 -21.30
CA LEU A 173 -9.69 -15.44 -21.20
C LEU A 173 -9.21 -14.02 -21.55
N PRO A 174 -9.53 -13.44 -22.73
CA PRO A 174 -9.01 -12.14 -23.12
C PRO A 174 -9.47 -11.02 -22.17
N MET A 175 -10.70 -11.10 -21.66
CA MET A 175 -11.22 -10.10 -20.73
C MET A 175 -10.52 -10.17 -19.37
N PHE A 176 -10.26 -11.39 -18.87
CA PHE A 176 -9.50 -11.58 -17.63
C PHE A 176 -8.03 -11.18 -17.78
N TRP A 177 -7.42 -11.35 -18.95
CA TRP A 177 -6.08 -10.82 -19.23
C TRP A 177 -6.04 -9.30 -19.27
N ALA A 178 -7.03 -8.66 -19.90
CA ALA A 178 -7.16 -7.20 -19.86
C ALA A 178 -7.32 -6.70 -18.41
N ALA A 179 -8.11 -7.41 -17.59
CA ALA A 179 -8.24 -7.12 -16.17
C ALA A 179 -6.91 -7.29 -15.43
N ALA A 180 -6.16 -8.36 -15.70
CA ALA A 180 -4.84 -8.59 -15.10
C ALA A 180 -3.84 -7.47 -15.45
N VAL A 181 -3.83 -7.00 -16.71
CA VAL A 181 -3.00 -5.87 -17.13
C VAL A 181 -3.40 -4.58 -16.38
N ALA A 182 -4.70 -4.30 -16.28
CA ALA A 182 -5.18 -3.15 -15.52
C ALA A 182 -4.80 -3.24 -14.03
N ALA A 183 -4.89 -4.43 -13.43
CA ALA A 183 -4.50 -4.69 -12.05
C ALA A 183 -3.01 -4.47 -11.81
N VAL A 184 -2.14 -4.94 -12.71
CA VAL A 184 -0.70 -4.66 -12.65
C VAL A 184 -0.44 -3.16 -12.81
N GLY A 185 -1.13 -2.50 -13.75
CA GLY A 185 -1.06 -1.04 -13.92
C GLY A 185 -1.40 -0.28 -12.64
N LEU A 186 -2.43 -0.70 -11.91
CA LEU A 186 -2.78 -0.13 -10.60
C LEU A 186 -1.65 -0.26 -9.58
N LEU A 187 -1.02 -1.44 -9.47
CA LEU A 187 0.09 -1.65 -8.54
C LEU A 187 1.32 -0.81 -8.92
N VAL A 188 1.59 -0.64 -10.21
CA VAL A 188 2.66 0.24 -10.69
C VAL A 188 2.37 1.69 -10.30
N VAL A 189 1.16 2.19 -10.57
CA VAL A 189 0.76 3.55 -10.19
C VAL A 189 0.83 3.75 -8.67
N ALA A 190 0.36 2.76 -7.89
CA ALA A 190 0.47 2.79 -6.43
C ALA A 190 1.93 2.87 -5.97
N GLY A 191 2.84 2.10 -6.57
CA GLY A 191 4.27 2.14 -6.29
C GLY A 191 4.91 3.50 -6.60
N LEU A 192 4.57 4.08 -7.76
CA LEU A 192 5.02 5.43 -8.14
C LEU A 192 4.51 6.50 -7.15
N LEU A 193 3.27 6.37 -6.69
CA LEU A 193 2.68 7.25 -5.68
C LEU A 193 3.39 7.12 -4.34
N SER A 194 3.67 5.88 -3.91
CA SER A 194 4.38 5.59 -2.65
C SER A 194 5.82 6.10 -2.66
N ALA A 195 6.51 6.04 -3.80
CA ALA A 195 7.85 6.59 -3.99
C ALA A 195 7.85 8.13 -4.08
N ASN A 196 6.66 8.75 -4.18
CA ASN A 196 6.49 10.19 -4.39
C ASN A 196 7.29 10.69 -5.60
N VAL A 197 6.97 10.16 -6.79
CA VAL A 197 7.77 10.38 -8.01
C VAL A 197 8.01 11.86 -8.34
N ALA A 198 7.12 12.77 -7.92
CA ALA A 198 7.31 14.22 -8.07
C ALA A 198 8.55 14.78 -7.35
N ARG A 199 9.13 14.06 -6.38
CA ARG A 199 10.43 14.44 -5.76
C ARG A 199 11.64 14.00 -6.57
N LEU A 200 11.45 13.16 -7.59
CA LEU A 200 12.51 12.59 -8.42
C LEU A 200 12.66 13.33 -9.77
N LEU A 201 11.77 14.28 -10.07
CA LEU A 201 11.75 15.11 -11.27
C LEU A 201 11.94 16.58 -10.88
#